data_AF-A0A7W1R837-F1
#
_entry.id   AF-A0A7W1R837-F1
#
_cell.length_a   1.000
_cell.length_b   1.000
_cell.length_c   1.000
_cell.angle_alpha   90.00
_cell.angle_beta   90.00
_cell.angle_gamma   90.00
#
_symmetry.space_group_name_H-M   'P 1'
#
loop_
_entity.id
_entity.type
_entity.pdbx_description
1 polymer ?
#
loop_
_entity_poly.entity_id
_entity_poly.type
_entity_poly.pdbx_seq_one_letter_code
_entity_poly.pdbx_strand_id
1 'polypeptide(L)'
;MDFSLKSFDSPHPRIGPRNLKLKNRLFSSLFAVGLALCLTTNLFAATLTSADLEARRKQLNDLLAEQWEYVLRTSPEYASILGDKRYNDQVSDFSQKAIDDDLAKTREFLTRFEAVDTTGFAEQEALNKTLMVRQLKESLDNARFKGWEMPVSQISGIHIQAPQLAVYLPFTTVKDYEDYITRMKKFPTVLEQNIVQMRKGMAEGLMPPKFLLEKVVTQAEGIGSNAPDKSPFAQPLAKFPKQISEADQKRLSETLIGVIRDQVNPAYLKFAKFVKDEYAPKGRMEPGIWSLPDGAARYAAAVKSSTTTNLTPEEIHQIGLREVARIEKEMMVIAARLGFKDLKTLNAAIEKDPKLHPQSREQILEIYRGYVETMRREMPKLFGRLPKASVEVKQTEAFREAEASGAEYNQGTPDGSRPGYIMVNTSNPTSRKTITMESTAYHEGIPGHHLQISIQQELPTLPPFRQQGGNTAYVEGWALYSERLGKEIGFYKDPY
;
A
#
# COMPACT_ATOMS: atom_id res chain seq x y z
N MET A 1 -19.96 8.56 68.27
CA MET A 1 -20.47 9.55 69.22
C MET A 1 -21.41 10.45 68.42
N ASP A 2 -22.65 10.00 68.25
CA ASP A 2 -23.79 10.26 69.16
C ASP A 2 -24.40 11.65 68.87
N PHE A 3 -25.56 11.67 68.19
CA PHE A 3 -26.90 11.91 68.78
C PHE A 3 -27.28 13.40 68.59
N SER A 4 -28.51 13.86 68.38
CA SER A 4 -29.84 13.30 68.15
C SER A 4 -30.82 14.48 68.12
N LEU A 5 -31.98 14.33 67.45
CA LEU A 5 -33.30 14.87 67.82
C LEU A 5 -33.46 16.43 67.82
N LYS A 6 -34.61 17.05 67.53
CA LYS A 6 -36.01 16.68 67.78
C LYS A 6 -36.95 17.64 67.01
N SER A 7 -38.11 17.11 66.65
CA SER A 7 -39.34 17.76 66.18
C SER A 7 -39.96 18.75 67.18
N PHE A 8 -40.76 19.71 66.71
CA PHE A 8 -41.98 20.15 67.40
C PHE A 8 -43.04 20.73 66.44
N ASP A 9 -44.29 20.48 66.84
CA ASP A 9 -45.60 20.64 66.20
C ASP A 9 -46.12 22.08 65.98
N SER A 10 -46.93 22.24 64.91
CA SER A 10 -48.31 22.80 64.78
C SER A 10 -48.75 24.07 65.57
N PRO A 11 -49.75 24.89 65.14
CA PRO A 11 -50.93 24.49 64.35
C PRO A 11 -51.49 25.48 63.29
N HIS A 12 -52.38 24.93 62.46
CA HIS A 12 -53.29 25.62 61.54
C HIS A 12 -54.32 26.53 62.23
N PRO A 13 -54.89 27.49 61.47
CA PRO A 13 -56.33 27.72 61.48
C PRO A 13 -56.96 27.51 60.09
N ARG A 14 -58.13 26.86 60.09
CA ARG A 14 -59.02 26.68 58.94
C ARG A 14 -59.78 27.98 58.66
N ILE A 15 -59.84 28.41 57.41
CA ILE A 15 -60.88 29.33 56.89
C ILE A 15 -61.47 28.70 55.63
N GLY A 16 -62.80 28.60 55.62
CA GLY A 16 -63.62 27.97 54.57
C GLY A 16 -63.70 28.76 53.25
N PRO A 17 -64.44 28.23 52.27
CA PRO A 17 -64.24 28.53 50.87
C PRO A 17 -64.96 29.81 50.43
N ARG A 18 -64.25 30.68 49.70
CA ARG A 18 -64.89 31.70 48.86
C ARG A 18 -64.78 31.27 47.40
N ASN A 19 -65.96 31.07 46.82
CA ASN A 19 -66.19 30.97 45.39
C ASN A 19 -65.53 32.15 44.65
N LEU A 20 -64.63 31.84 43.71
CA LEU A 20 -64.34 32.74 42.59
C LEU A 20 -64.29 31.91 41.29
N LYS A 21 -65.49 31.66 40.75
CA LYS A 21 -65.66 31.31 39.33
C LYS A 21 -65.39 32.57 38.48
N LEU A 22 -64.89 32.33 37.28
CA LEU A 22 -64.63 33.27 36.17
C LEU A 22 -63.33 34.10 36.25
N LYS A 23 -62.25 33.54 35.69
CA LYS A 23 -61.36 34.15 34.67
C LYS A 23 -60.22 33.18 34.36
N ASN A 24 -60.48 32.11 33.61
CA ASN A 24 -59.42 31.16 33.24
C ASN A 24 -59.60 30.51 31.85
N ARG A 25 -60.25 31.21 30.91
CA ARG A 25 -60.41 30.71 29.52
C ARG A 25 -59.64 31.48 28.44
N LEU A 26 -58.92 32.56 28.78
CA LEU A 26 -58.02 33.24 27.82
C LEU A 26 -56.53 32.92 28.02
N PHE A 27 -56.10 32.42 29.18
CA PHE A 27 -54.69 32.07 29.41
C PHE A 27 -54.28 30.67 28.92
N SER A 28 -55.24 29.75 28.75
CA SER A 28 -54.97 28.37 28.33
C SER A 28 -54.72 28.25 26.82
N SER A 29 -55.27 29.15 26.00
CA SER A 29 -55.15 29.13 24.54
C SER A 29 -53.84 29.75 24.05
N LEU A 30 -53.32 30.77 24.74
CA LEU A 30 -52.02 31.40 24.43
C LEU A 30 -50.82 30.51 24.80
N PHE A 31 -50.94 29.72 25.87
CA PHE A 31 -49.88 28.78 26.28
C PHE A 31 -49.77 27.56 25.34
N ALA A 32 -50.90 27.05 24.83
CA ALA A 32 -50.91 25.94 23.87
C ALA A 32 -50.39 26.34 22.49
N VAL A 33 -50.64 27.57 22.03
CA VAL A 33 -50.11 28.10 20.77
C VAL A 33 -48.62 28.41 20.87
N GLY A 34 -48.13 28.92 22.02
CA GLY A 34 -46.70 29.12 22.27
C GLY A 34 -45.89 27.82 22.36
N LEU A 35 -46.45 26.78 22.98
CA LEU A 35 -45.79 25.46 23.05
C LEU A 35 -45.75 24.78 21.67
N ALA A 36 -46.83 24.89 20.88
CA ALA A 36 -46.87 24.39 19.50
C ALA A 36 -45.90 25.16 18.59
N LEU A 37 -45.80 26.49 18.70
CA LEU A 37 -44.80 27.27 17.94
C LEU A 37 -43.36 26.88 18.33
N CYS A 38 -43.03 26.76 19.63
CA CYS A 38 -41.70 26.34 20.08
C CYS A 38 -41.34 24.88 19.72
N LEU A 39 -42.32 23.97 19.63
CA LEU A 39 -42.10 22.61 19.14
C LEU A 39 -41.89 22.61 17.61
N THR A 40 -42.66 23.39 16.85
CA THR A 40 -42.49 23.49 15.39
C THR A 40 -41.20 24.20 14.98
N THR A 41 -40.73 25.22 15.70
CA THR A 41 -39.45 25.89 15.41
C THR A 41 -38.24 25.03 15.74
N ASN A 42 -38.28 24.23 16.83
CA ASN A 42 -37.23 23.27 17.12
C ASN A 42 -37.20 22.09 16.13
N LEU A 43 -38.36 21.64 15.64
CA LEU A 43 -38.45 20.63 14.59
C LEU A 43 -37.94 21.18 13.24
N PHE A 44 -38.26 22.43 12.88
CA PHE A 44 -37.73 23.07 11.66
C PHE A 44 -36.22 23.35 11.75
N ALA A 45 -35.72 23.82 12.89
CA ALA A 45 -34.28 24.03 13.10
C ALA A 45 -33.51 22.69 13.08
N ALA A 46 -34.01 21.66 13.77
CA ALA A 46 -33.39 20.33 13.76
C ALA A 46 -33.39 19.69 12.36
N THR A 47 -34.47 19.84 11.59
CA THR A 47 -34.56 19.32 10.22
C THR A 47 -33.72 20.11 9.22
N LEU A 48 -33.56 21.43 9.38
CA LEU A 48 -32.61 22.23 8.60
C LEU A 48 -31.16 21.84 8.92
N THR A 49 -30.83 21.59 10.18
CA THR A 49 -29.48 21.13 10.58
C THR A 49 -29.17 19.71 10.13
N SER A 50 -30.18 18.82 10.07
CA SER A 50 -29.99 17.46 9.57
C SER A 50 -29.91 17.41 8.04
N ALA A 51 -30.73 18.20 7.33
CA ALA A 51 -30.65 18.31 5.87
C ALA A 51 -29.32 18.91 5.41
N ASP A 52 -28.80 19.90 6.13
CA ASP A 52 -27.46 20.47 5.90
C ASP A 52 -26.34 19.45 6.19
N LEU A 53 -26.45 18.69 7.29
CA LEU A 53 -25.48 17.63 7.63
C LEU A 53 -25.42 16.56 6.53
N GLU A 54 -26.57 16.04 6.08
CA GLU A 54 -26.64 15.04 5.02
C GLU A 54 -26.09 15.58 3.69
N ALA A 55 -26.35 16.86 3.37
CA ALA A 55 -25.79 17.50 2.18
C ALA A 55 -24.25 17.57 2.23
N ARG A 56 -23.67 17.95 3.38
CA ARG A 56 -22.21 17.98 3.57
C ARG A 56 -21.59 16.58 3.55
N ARG A 57 -22.24 15.58 4.14
CA ARG A 57 -21.81 14.16 4.07
C ARG A 57 -21.83 13.66 2.63
N LYS A 58 -22.90 13.95 1.90
CA LYS A 58 -22.99 13.63 0.47
C LYS A 58 -21.89 14.31 -0.33
N GLN A 59 -21.63 15.60 -0.10
CA GLN A 59 -20.55 16.34 -0.75
C GLN A 59 -19.19 15.67 -0.53
N LEU A 60 -18.87 15.25 0.70
CA LEU A 60 -17.62 14.52 0.98
C LEU A 60 -17.55 13.21 0.18
N ASN A 61 -18.61 12.42 0.22
CA ASN A 61 -18.67 11.12 -0.45
C ASN A 61 -18.57 11.24 -1.98
N ASP A 62 -19.26 12.21 -2.57
CA ASP A 62 -19.17 12.50 -4.01
C ASP A 62 -17.74 12.92 -4.39
N LEU A 63 -17.08 13.73 -3.55
CA LEU A 63 -15.72 14.19 -3.80
C LEU A 63 -14.69 13.05 -3.68
N LEU A 64 -14.87 12.15 -2.72
CA LEU A 64 -14.08 10.92 -2.59
C LEU A 64 -14.25 10.02 -3.81
N ALA A 65 -15.48 9.87 -4.32
CA ALA A 65 -15.74 9.09 -5.53
C ALA A 65 -15.11 9.74 -6.77
N GLU A 66 -15.22 11.06 -6.93
CA GLU A 66 -14.57 11.79 -8.03
C GLU A 66 -13.05 11.64 -8.00
N GLN A 67 -12.43 11.77 -6.82
CA GLN A 67 -10.99 11.60 -6.66
C GLN A 67 -10.56 10.17 -6.98
N TRP A 68 -11.33 9.16 -6.55
CA TRP A 68 -11.06 7.77 -6.87
C TRP A 68 -11.15 7.48 -8.36
N GLU A 69 -12.18 7.98 -9.04
CA GLU A 69 -12.33 7.86 -10.49
C GLU A 69 -11.24 8.58 -11.27
N TYR A 70 -10.74 9.71 -10.74
CA TYR A 70 -9.55 10.36 -11.27
C TYR A 70 -8.34 9.43 -11.18
N VAL A 71 -8.05 8.86 -10.00
CA VAL A 71 -6.92 7.93 -9.79
C VAL A 71 -6.98 6.73 -10.73
N LEU A 72 -8.14 6.08 -10.86
CA LEU A 72 -8.28 4.91 -11.73
C LEU A 72 -8.02 5.25 -13.21
N ARG A 73 -8.44 6.44 -13.65
CA ARG A 73 -8.24 6.90 -15.03
C ARG A 73 -6.78 7.27 -15.31
N THR A 74 -6.11 7.95 -14.38
CA THR A 74 -4.73 8.42 -14.57
C THR A 74 -3.67 7.37 -14.23
N SER A 75 -4.06 6.29 -13.54
CA SER A 75 -3.22 5.14 -13.21
C SER A 75 -3.86 3.85 -13.75
N PRO A 76 -3.97 3.67 -15.08
CA PRO A 76 -4.72 2.57 -15.68
C PRO A 76 -4.17 1.18 -15.36
N GLU A 77 -2.87 1.05 -15.13
CA GLU A 77 -2.25 -0.20 -14.65
C GLU A 77 -2.78 -0.59 -13.28
N TYR A 78 -2.86 0.38 -12.36
CA TYR A 78 -3.39 0.18 -11.01
C TYR A 78 -4.87 -0.20 -11.04
N ALA A 79 -5.68 0.46 -11.88
CA ALA A 79 -7.08 0.09 -12.09
C ALA A 79 -7.21 -1.38 -12.49
N SER A 80 -6.42 -1.84 -13.47
CA SER A 80 -6.43 -3.24 -13.90
C SER A 80 -5.96 -4.21 -12.82
N ILE A 81 -4.95 -3.83 -12.01
CA ILE A 81 -4.44 -4.66 -10.90
C ILE A 81 -5.55 -4.89 -9.86
N LEU A 82 -6.41 -3.91 -9.64
CA LEU A 82 -7.57 -3.99 -8.76
C LEU A 82 -8.77 -4.71 -9.40
N GLY A 83 -8.70 -5.07 -10.69
CA GLY A 83 -9.76 -5.75 -11.43
C GLY A 83 -10.68 -4.83 -12.24
N ASP A 84 -10.45 -3.51 -12.25
CA ASP A 84 -11.19 -2.58 -13.09
C ASP A 84 -10.61 -2.55 -14.52
N LYS A 85 -11.36 -3.08 -15.47
CA LYS A 85 -10.95 -3.21 -16.88
C LYS A 85 -11.33 -2.02 -17.77
N ARG A 86 -11.90 -0.93 -17.23
CA ARG A 86 -12.34 0.23 -18.05
C ARG A 86 -11.19 0.91 -18.81
N TYR A 87 -9.97 0.83 -18.30
CA TYR A 87 -8.76 1.45 -18.87
C TYR A 87 -7.68 0.41 -19.24
N ASN A 88 -8.10 -0.83 -19.49
CA ASN A 88 -7.19 -1.98 -19.60
C ASN A 88 -6.25 -1.93 -20.82
N ASP A 89 -6.55 -1.09 -21.80
CA ASP A 89 -5.74 -0.84 -23.00
C ASP A 89 -4.90 0.46 -22.92
N GLN A 90 -5.00 1.19 -21.80
CA GLN A 90 -4.25 2.43 -21.54
C GLN A 90 -3.00 2.17 -20.70
N VAL A 91 -2.03 3.08 -20.77
CA VAL A 91 -0.82 3.09 -19.93
C VAL A 91 -0.67 4.48 -19.30
N SER A 92 -0.02 4.55 -18.15
CA SER A 92 0.26 5.83 -17.47
C SER A 92 1.08 6.79 -18.36
N ASP A 93 0.79 8.09 -18.28
CA ASP A 93 1.49 9.15 -19.01
C ASP A 93 2.52 9.84 -18.09
N PHE A 94 3.80 9.73 -18.44
CA PHE A 94 4.92 10.30 -17.68
C PHE A 94 5.47 11.59 -18.32
N SER A 95 4.74 12.19 -19.25
CA SER A 95 5.10 13.48 -19.83
C SER A 95 5.03 14.61 -18.79
N GLN A 96 5.79 15.69 -19.03
CA GLN A 96 5.72 16.86 -18.15
C GLN A 96 4.29 17.42 -18.05
N LYS A 97 3.55 17.41 -19.15
CA LYS A 97 2.17 17.88 -19.17
C LYS A 97 1.30 17.07 -18.21
N ALA A 98 1.40 15.73 -18.24
CA ALA A 98 0.63 14.88 -17.34
C ALA A 98 0.99 15.13 -15.86
N ILE A 99 2.28 15.32 -15.57
CA ILE A 99 2.76 15.67 -14.21
C ILE A 99 2.19 17.03 -13.77
N ASP A 100 2.25 18.05 -14.62
CA ASP A 100 1.76 19.39 -14.30
C ASP A 100 0.23 19.41 -14.12
N ASP A 101 -0.51 18.70 -14.99
CA ASP A 101 -1.96 18.53 -14.89
C ASP A 101 -2.33 17.80 -13.59
N ASP A 102 -1.58 16.76 -13.19
CA ASP A 102 -1.82 16.01 -11.97
C ASP A 102 -1.57 16.86 -10.71
N LEU A 103 -0.50 17.65 -10.70
CA LEU A 103 -0.25 18.59 -9.62
C LEU A 103 -1.33 19.67 -9.53
N ALA A 104 -1.81 20.18 -10.67
CA ALA A 104 -2.91 21.13 -10.70
C ALA A 104 -4.21 20.51 -10.15
N LYS A 105 -4.54 19.29 -10.57
CA LYS A 105 -5.74 18.60 -10.10
C LYS A 105 -5.65 18.21 -8.63
N THR A 106 -4.46 17.83 -8.15
CA THR A 106 -4.19 17.57 -6.72
C THR A 106 -4.45 18.82 -5.87
N ARG A 107 -4.01 20.02 -6.33
CA ARG A 107 -4.32 21.29 -5.65
C ARG A 107 -5.82 21.58 -5.63
N GLU A 108 -6.51 21.37 -6.76
CA GLU A 108 -7.96 21.55 -6.84
C GLU A 108 -8.70 20.65 -5.83
N PHE A 109 -8.36 19.35 -5.81
CA PHE A 109 -8.94 18.43 -4.83
C PHE A 109 -8.65 18.87 -3.40
N LEU A 110 -7.41 19.26 -3.09
CA LEU A 110 -7.05 19.69 -1.74
C LEU A 110 -7.93 20.84 -1.27
N THR A 111 -8.06 21.91 -2.08
CA THR A 111 -8.93 23.05 -1.76
C THR A 111 -10.37 22.62 -1.53
N ARG A 112 -10.91 21.74 -2.38
CA ARG A 112 -12.29 21.25 -2.27
C ARG A 112 -12.51 20.40 -1.03
N PHE A 113 -11.57 19.51 -0.69
CA PHE A 113 -11.66 18.69 0.52
C PHE A 113 -11.53 19.52 1.79
N GLU A 114 -10.63 20.51 1.84
CA GLU A 114 -10.46 21.39 3.00
C GLU A 114 -11.73 22.19 3.31
N ALA A 115 -12.47 22.60 2.29
CA ALA A 115 -13.70 23.38 2.41
C ALA A 115 -14.90 22.61 2.99
N VAL A 116 -14.87 21.27 3.02
CA VAL A 116 -15.98 20.47 3.57
C VAL A 116 -16.03 20.57 5.10
N ASP A 117 -17.06 21.19 5.67
CA ASP A 117 -17.22 21.20 7.14
C ASP A 117 -17.71 19.84 7.65
N THR A 118 -16.89 19.18 8.49
CA THR A 118 -17.18 17.87 9.08
C THR A 118 -17.84 17.96 10.46
N THR A 119 -18.28 19.14 10.89
CA THR A 119 -19.00 19.33 12.16
C THR A 119 -20.28 18.48 12.18
N GLY A 120 -20.41 17.60 13.18
CA GLY A 120 -21.54 16.67 13.32
C GLY A 120 -21.41 15.35 12.55
N PHE A 121 -20.30 15.10 11.84
CA PHE A 121 -20.06 13.83 11.15
C PHE A 121 -19.73 12.72 12.15
N ALA A 122 -20.00 11.46 11.77
CA ALA A 122 -19.44 10.33 12.50
C ALA A 122 -17.91 10.34 12.41
N GLU A 123 -17.22 9.84 13.43
CA GLU A 123 -15.76 9.89 13.53
C GLU A 123 -15.07 9.30 12.29
N GLN A 124 -15.53 8.14 11.81
CA GLN A 124 -14.95 7.48 10.63
C GLN A 124 -15.16 8.27 9.33
N GLU A 125 -16.23 9.06 9.24
CA GLU A 125 -16.49 9.90 8.07
C GLU A 125 -15.65 11.17 8.10
N ALA A 126 -15.55 11.82 9.26
CA ALA A 126 -14.65 12.94 9.47
C ALA A 126 -13.19 12.53 9.21
N LEU A 127 -12.81 11.30 9.62
CA LEU A 127 -11.50 10.73 9.37
C LEU A 127 -11.20 10.59 7.87
N ASN A 128 -12.20 10.31 7.02
CA ASN A 128 -11.99 10.24 5.57
C ASN A 128 -11.46 11.58 5.02
N LYS A 129 -12.05 12.70 5.43
CA LYS A 129 -11.54 14.04 5.06
C LYS A 129 -10.11 14.23 5.57
N THR A 130 -9.85 13.94 6.84
CA THR A 130 -8.54 14.13 7.47
C THR A 130 -7.44 13.37 6.72
N LEU A 131 -7.68 12.09 6.40
CA LEU A 131 -6.71 11.26 5.68
C LEU A 131 -6.49 11.74 4.25
N MET A 132 -7.57 12.08 3.53
CA MET A 132 -7.47 12.59 2.15
C MET A 132 -6.71 13.92 2.08
N VAL A 133 -7.05 14.87 2.96
CA VAL A 133 -6.34 16.17 3.05
C VAL A 133 -4.86 15.95 3.36
N ARG A 134 -4.53 15.05 4.29
CA ARG A 134 -3.14 14.70 4.60
C ARG A 134 -2.41 14.15 3.39
N GLN A 135 -2.99 13.17 2.69
CA GLN A 135 -2.40 12.55 1.50
C GLN A 135 -2.14 13.57 0.39
N LEU A 136 -3.11 14.45 0.10
CA LEU A 136 -2.97 15.47 -0.94
C LEU A 136 -1.91 16.53 -0.58
N LYS A 137 -1.85 16.94 0.69
CA LYS A 137 -0.78 17.84 1.19
C LYS A 137 0.60 17.22 1.08
N GLU A 138 0.75 15.98 1.55
CA GLU A 138 2.01 15.25 1.47
C GLU A 138 2.47 15.10 0.01
N SER A 139 1.56 14.83 -0.93
CA SER A 139 1.86 14.78 -2.37
C SER A 139 2.43 16.12 -2.88
N LEU A 140 1.75 17.24 -2.59
CA LEU A 140 2.19 18.57 -3.04
C LEU A 140 3.48 19.04 -2.37
N ASP A 141 3.64 18.77 -1.07
CA ASP A 141 4.84 19.09 -0.33
C ASP A 141 6.06 18.33 -0.88
N ASN A 142 5.87 17.05 -1.23
CA ASN A 142 6.92 16.23 -1.82
C ASN A 142 7.17 16.55 -3.29
N ALA A 143 6.21 17.15 -4.01
CA ALA A 143 6.38 17.53 -5.41
C ALA A 143 7.54 18.51 -5.62
N ARG A 144 7.87 19.35 -4.63
CA ARG A 144 9.04 20.25 -4.68
C ARG A 144 10.36 19.50 -4.88
N PHE A 145 10.41 18.23 -4.49
CA PHE A 145 11.59 17.37 -4.60
C PHE A 145 11.70 16.68 -5.97
N LYS A 146 10.68 16.78 -6.84
CA LYS A 146 10.69 16.28 -8.21
C LYS A 146 11.14 14.81 -8.33
N GLY A 147 10.60 13.95 -7.48
CA GLY A 147 10.96 12.52 -7.45
C GLY A 147 10.79 11.82 -8.82
N TRP A 148 9.88 12.31 -9.65
CA TRP A 148 9.64 11.83 -11.02
C TRP A 148 10.83 12.01 -11.97
N GLU A 149 11.82 12.85 -11.64
CA GLU A 149 13.04 13.02 -12.45
C GLU A 149 14.11 11.97 -12.14
N MET A 150 13.88 11.13 -11.13
CA MET A 150 14.68 9.95 -10.79
C MET A 150 13.82 8.67 -10.81
N PRO A 151 13.15 8.34 -11.94
CA PRO A 151 12.07 7.35 -11.96
C PRO A 151 12.52 5.88 -11.87
N VAL A 152 13.83 5.62 -11.86
CA VAL A 152 14.37 4.24 -11.91
C VAL A 152 15.41 3.97 -10.83
N SER A 153 15.37 2.75 -10.30
CA SER A 153 16.35 2.14 -9.40
C SER A 153 16.50 0.66 -9.73
N GLN A 154 17.39 -0.04 -9.04
CA GLN A 154 17.60 -1.47 -9.21
C GLN A 154 16.37 -2.34 -8.82
N ILE A 155 15.39 -1.78 -8.09
CA ILE A 155 14.19 -2.51 -7.64
C ILE A 155 12.86 -1.88 -8.08
N SER A 156 12.89 -0.71 -8.73
CA SER A 156 11.68 0.02 -9.11
C SER A 156 11.90 0.83 -10.38
N GLY A 157 10.80 1.13 -11.08
CA GLY A 157 10.79 1.87 -12.32
C GLY A 157 10.14 1.10 -13.46
N ILE A 158 9.88 1.81 -14.56
CA ILE A 158 9.13 1.28 -15.70
C ILE A 158 9.76 0.01 -16.29
N HIS A 159 11.10 -0.10 -16.27
CA HIS A 159 11.82 -1.24 -16.83
C HIS A 159 11.47 -2.56 -16.11
N ILE A 160 11.14 -2.51 -14.81
CA ILE A 160 10.70 -3.67 -14.01
C ILE A 160 9.17 -3.77 -13.97
N GLN A 161 8.46 -2.65 -13.80
CA GLN A 161 7.02 -2.65 -13.58
C GLN A 161 6.22 -3.05 -14.83
N ALA A 162 6.66 -2.64 -16.02
CA ALA A 162 6.00 -3.00 -17.27
C ALA A 162 5.89 -4.53 -17.47
N PRO A 163 6.98 -5.33 -17.35
CA PRO A 163 6.89 -6.79 -17.51
C PRO A 163 6.15 -7.48 -16.37
N GLN A 164 6.09 -6.89 -15.17
CA GLN A 164 5.28 -7.43 -14.08
C GLN A 164 3.77 -7.42 -14.38
N LEU A 165 3.29 -6.59 -15.32
CA LEU A 165 1.89 -6.62 -15.74
C LEU A 165 1.46 -8.00 -16.26
N ALA A 166 2.35 -8.76 -16.89
CA ALA A 166 2.07 -10.13 -17.31
C ALA A 166 1.68 -11.05 -16.13
N VAL A 167 2.18 -10.75 -14.92
CA VAL A 167 1.90 -11.51 -13.70
C VAL A 167 0.65 -11.00 -12.99
N TYR A 168 0.43 -9.69 -12.99
CA TYR A 168 -0.68 -9.08 -12.24
C TYR A 168 -2.02 -9.08 -13.00
N LEU A 169 -1.99 -9.00 -14.32
CA LEU A 169 -3.20 -8.88 -15.12
C LEU A 169 -3.88 -10.24 -15.34
N PRO A 170 -5.23 -10.29 -15.32
CA PRO A 170 -5.95 -11.49 -15.70
C PRO A 170 -5.95 -11.68 -17.23
N PHE A 171 -5.65 -12.89 -17.69
CA PHE A 171 -5.71 -13.29 -19.10
C PHE A 171 -6.78 -14.37 -19.29
N THR A 172 -8.06 -14.00 -19.19
CA THR A 172 -9.19 -14.95 -19.17
C THR A 172 -10.04 -14.92 -20.44
N THR A 173 -9.94 -13.85 -21.22
CA THR A 173 -10.72 -13.62 -22.44
C THR A 173 -9.83 -13.15 -23.58
N VAL A 174 -10.29 -13.28 -24.84
CA VAL A 174 -9.59 -12.74 -26.02
C VAL A 174 -9.29 -11.24 -25.86
N LYS A 175 -10.25 -10.48 -25.33
CA LYS A 175 -10.11 -9.03 -25.09
C LYS A 175 -8.97 -8.69 -24.13
N ASP A 176 -8.70 -9.52 -23.12
CA ASP A 176 -7.59 -9.27 -22.19
C ASP A 176 -6.23 -9.27 -22.91
N TYR A 177 -6.04 -10.21 -23.85
CA TYR A 177 -4.83 -10.26 -24.67
C TYR A 177 -4.74 -9.09 -25.65
N GLU A 178 -5.86 -8.68 -26.25
CA GLU A 178 -5.91 -7.54 -27.19
C GLU A 178 -5.62 -6.20 -26.50
N ASP A 179 -6.16 -5.99 -25.31
CA ASP A 179 -5.89 -4.82 -24.47
C ASP A 179 -4.41 -4.80 -24.04
N TYR A 180 -3.87 -5.94 -23.63
CA TYR A 180 -2.46 -6.08 -23.27
C TYR A 180 -1.51 -5.82 -24.45
N ILE A 181 -1.82 -6.35 -25.64
CA ILE A 181 -1.08 -6.04 -26.88
C ILE A 181 -1.12 -4.53 -27.17
N THR A 182 -2.26 -3.88 -26.92
CA THR A 182 -2.39 -2.42 -27.08
C THR A 182 -1.50 -1.67 -26.09
N ARG A 183 -1.39 -2.11 -24.83
CA ARG A 183 -0.41 -1.58 -23.87
C ARG A 183 1.02 -1.75 -24.35
N MET A 184 1.38 -2.93 -24.85
CA MET A 184 2.75 -3.21 -25.33
C MET A 184 3.18 -2.24 -26.43
N LYS A 185 2.26 -1.88 -27.34
CA LYS A 185 2.51 -0.88 -28.39
C LYS A 185 2.75 0.53 -27.86
N LYS A 186 2.27 0.86 -26.65
CA LYS A 186 2.44 2.18 -26.02
C LYS A 186 3.73 2.29 -25.19
N PHE A 187 4.29 1.17 -24.72
CA PHE A 187 5.50 1.17 -23.89
C PHE A 187 6.74 1.85 -24.46
N PRO A 188 7.02 1.81 -25.78
CA PRO A 188 8.11 2.61 -26.33
C PRO A 188 7.99 4.11 -26.01
N THR A 189 6.76 4.64 -26.02
CA THR A 189 6.49 6.04 -25.66
C THR A 189 6.70 6.28 -24.17
N VAL A 190 6.25 5.36 -23.31
CA VAL A 190 6.42 5.47 -21.86
C VAL A 190 7.90 5.47 -21.46
N LEU A 191 8.72 4.61 -22.08
CA LEU A 191 10.17 4.61 -21.88
C LEU A 191 10.80 5.94 -22.32
N GLU A 192 10.39 6.49 -23.46
CA GLU A 192 10.88 7.79 -23.93
C GLU A 192 10.50 8.94 -22.98
N GLN A 193 9.27 8.96 -22.47
CA GLN A 193 8.84 9.94 -21.48
C GLN A 193 9.70 9.88 -20.21
N ASN A 194 10.01 8.67 -19.72
CA ASN A 194 10.92 8.49 -18.59
C ASN A 194 12.34 9.00 -18.91
N ILE A 195 12.87 8.74 -20.12
CA ILE A 195 14.17 9.31 -20.57
C ILE A 195 14.15 10.85 -20.53
N VAL A 196 13.06 11.47 -20.96
CA VAL A 196 12.90 12.94 -20.92
C VAL A 196 12.94 13.45 -19.48
N GLN A 197 12.25 12.80 -18.54
CA GLN A 197 12.27 13.19 -17.13
C GLN A 197 13.66 12.95 -16.50
N MET A 198 14.33 11.85 -16.82
CA MET A 198 15.70 11.56 -16.37
C MET A 198 16.70 12.60 -16.87
N ARG A 199 16.55 13.10 -18.11
CA ARG A 199 17.40 14.18 -18.63
C ARG A 199 17.22 15.50 -17.89
N LYS A 200 16.01 15.80 -17.40
CA LYS A 200 15.79 16.94 -16.50
C LYS A 200 16.48 16.72 -15.16
N GLY A 201 16.35 15.52 -14.58
CA GLY A 201 17.05 15.16 -13.35
C GLY A 201 18.57 15.32 -13.47
N MET A 202 19.15 14.90 -14.61
CA MET A 202 20.57 15.12 -14.92
C MET A 202 20.95 16.61 -14.94
N ALA A 203 20.09 17.47 -15.47
CA ALA A 203 20.34 18.92 -15.54
C ALA A 203 20.23 19.59 -14.16
N GLU A 204 19.39 19.04 -13.27
CA GLU A 204 19.14 19.56 -11.93
C GLU A 204 20.00 18.89 -10.84
N GLY A 205 20.87 17.94 -11.20
CA GLY A 205 21.67 17.18 -10.24
C GLY A 205 20.86 16.17 -9.41
N LEU A 206 19.65 15.84 -9.85
CA LEU A 206 18.80 14.80 -9.26
C LEU A 206 19.19 13.44 -9.86
N MET A 207 20.18 12.80 -9.25
CA MET A 207 20.76 11.56 -9.77
C MET A 207 20.69 10.42 -8.74
N PRO A 208 20.22 9.22 -9.13
CA PRO A 208 20.38 8.02 -8.34
C PRO A 208 21.86 7.62 -8.20
N PRO A 209 22.21 6.77 -7.22
CA PRO A 209 23.56 6.24 -7.09
C PRO A 209 23.99 5.47 -8.34
N LYS A 210 25.20 5.76 -8.84
CA LYS A 210 25.75 5.14 -10.06
C LYS A 210 25.71 3.61 -10.03
N PHE A 211 26.13 3.02 -8.92
CA PHE A 211 26.20 1.56 -8.77
C PHE A 211 24.82 0.87 -8.80
N LEU A 212 23.72 1.62 -8.55
CA LEU A 212 22.37 1.10 -8.74
C LEU A 212 21.91 1.21 -10.19
N LEU A 213 22.36 2.25 -10.91
CA LEU A 213 22.05 2.44 -12.33
C LEU A 213 22.73 1.39 -13.21
N GLU A 214 23.90 0.90 -12.83
CA GLU A 214 24.57 -0.23 -13.51
C GLU A 214 23.72 -1.51 -13.48
N LYS A 215 22.97 -1.74 -12.39
CA LYS A 215 21.98 -2.83 -12.30
C LYS A 215 20.78 -2.60 -13.21
N VAL A 216 20.29 -1.35 -13.29
CA VAL A 216 19.20 -0.96 -14.21
C VAL A 216 19.58 -1.25 -15.67
N VAL A 217 20.82 -0.96 -16.06
CA VAL A 217 21.34 -1.31 -17.41
C VAL A 217 21.21 -2.81 -17.64
N THR A 218 21.75 -3.63 -16.72
CA THR A 218 21.76 -5.09 -16.86
C THR A 218 20.36 -5.67 -16.96
N GLN A 219 19.42 -5.17 -16.15
CA GLN A 219 18.01 -5.59 -16.17
C GLN A 219 17.33 -5.22 -17.50
N ALA A 220 17.52 -3.99 -17.97
CA ALA A 220 16.90 -3.53 -19.22
C ALA A 220 17.51 -4.22 -20.46
N GLU A 221 18.83 -4.42 -20.50
CA GLU A 221 19.52 -5.20 -21.54
C GLU A 221 19.02 -6.66 -21.52
N GLY A 222 18.88 -7.27 -20.35
CA GLY A 222 18.38 -8.64 -20.18
C GLY A 222 16.96 -8.83 -20.70
N ILE A 223 16.06 -7.86 -20.46
CA ILE A 223 14.70 -7.90 -21.00
C ILE A 223 14.72 -7.71 -22.52
N GLY A 224 15.42 -6.68 -23.02
CA GLY A 224 15.43 -6.32 -24.44
C GLY A 224 16.16 -7.31 -25.35
N SER A 225 17.09 -8.11 -24.80
CA SER A 225 17.89 -9.08 -25.55
C SER A 225 17.26 -10.47 -25.64
N ASN A 226 16.21 -10.74 -24.87
CA ASN A 226 15.55 -12.04 -24.90
C ASN A 226 14.90 -12.29 -26.27
N ALA A 227 14.92 -13.54 -26.72
CA ALA A 227 14.07 -13.98 -27.82
C ALA A 227 12.61 -13.58 -27.53
N PRO A 228 11.85 -13.07 -28.51
CA PRO A 228 10.50 -12.54 -28.25
C PRO A 228 9.56 -13.52 -27.52
N ASP A 229 9.67 -14.82 -27.79
CA ASP A 229 8.89 -15.89 -27.14
C ASP A 229 9.37 -16.27 -25.73
N LYS A 230 10.57 -15.82 -25.35
CA LYS A 230 11.15 -15.95 -24.01
C LYS A 230 11.10 -14.65 -23.22
N SER A 231 10.56 -13.59 -23.80
CA SER A 231 10.37 -12.31 -23.12
C SER A 231 9.42 -12.48 -21.93
N PRO A 232 9.67 -11.82 -20.78
CA PRO A 232 8.69 -11.77 -19.68
C PRO A 232 7.31 -11.30 -20.12
N PHE A 233 7.25 -10.43 -21.15
CA PHE A 233 5.99 -9.94 -21.71
C PHE A 233 5.17 -11.02 -22.42
N ALA A 234 5.81 -12.11 -22.88
CA ALA A 234 5.16 -13.24 -23.55
C ALA A 234 4.65 -14.30 -22.58
N GLN A 235 4.91 -14.16 -21.27
CA GLN A 235 4.49 -15.13 -20.23
C GLN A 235 3.00 -15.53 -20.31
N PRO A 236 2.04 -14.64 -20.63
CA PRO A 236 0.63 -15.00 -20.73
C PRO A 236 0.29 -15.99 -21.86
N LEU A 237 1.19 -16.14 -22.84
CA LEU A 237 1.03 -17.09 -23.95
C LEU A 237 1.38 -18.53 -23.56
N ALA A 238 2.06 -18.74 -22.43
CA ALA A 238 2.48 -20.07 -21.99
C ALA A 238 1.29 -20.99 -21.71
N LYS A 239 0.13 -20.43 -21.34
CA LYS A 239 -1.10 -21.18 -21.09
C LYS A 239 -2.33 -20.33 -21.37
N PHE A 240 -3.04 -20.65 -22.44
CA PHE A 240 -4.35 -20.06 -22.72
C PHE A 240 -5.48 -20.74 -21.92
N PRO A 241 -6.51 -19.99 -21.52
CA PRO A 241 -7.77 -20.57 -21.06
C PRO A 241 -8.41 -21.45 -22.14
N LYS A 242 -9.08 -22.54 -21.70
CA LYS A 242 -9.71 -23.52 -22.62
C LYS A 242 -10.76 -22.91 -23.56
N GLN A 243 -11.40 -21.82 -23.16
CA GLN A 243 -12.42 -21.13 -23.94
C GLN A 243 -11.87 -20.31 -25.12
N ILE A 244 -10.55 -20.08 -25.22
CA ILE A 244 -9.96 -19.34 -26.32
C ILE A 244 -9.66 -20.30 -27.48
N SER A 245 -10.21 -20.01 -28.66
CA SER A 245 -10.08 -20.87 -29.84
C SER A 245 -8.62 -21.01 -30.30
N GLU A 246 -8.23 -22.13 -30.91
CA GLU A 246 -6.87 -22.31 -31.44
C GLU A 246 -6.49 -21.22 -32.46
N ALA A 247 -7.46 -20.77 -33.26
CA ALA A 247 -7.27 -19.67 -34.21
C ALA A 247 -6.93 -18.35 -33.50
N ASP A 248 -7.63 -18.03 -32.41
CA ASP A 248 -7.32 -16.86 -31.59
C ASP A 248 -5.99 -17.02 -30.86
N GLN A 249 -5.70 -18.19 -30.29
CA GLN A 249 -4.42 -18.45 -29.62
C GLN A 249 -3.25 -18.20 -30.58
N LYS A 250 -3.34 -18.70 -31.82
CA LYS A 250 -2.33 -18.47 -32.86
C LYS A 250 -2.21 -17.00 -33.21
N ARG A 251 -3.32 -16.32 -33.54
CA ARG A 251 -3.36 -14.90 -33.90
C ARG A 251 -2.79 -14.00 -32.80
N LEU A 252 -3.23 -14.21 -31.54
CA LEU A 252 -2.79 -13.43 -30.39
C LEU A 252 -1.30 -13.65 -30.10
N SER A 253 -0.83 -14.90 -30.19
CA SER A 253 0.58 -15.23 -30.04
C SER A 253 1.43 -14.55 -31.09
N GLU A 254 1.10 -14.73 -32.38
CA GLU A 254 1.84 -14.10 -33.49
C GLU A 254 1.88 -12.56 -33.36
N THR A 255 0.75 -11.96 -32.98
CA THR A 255 0.66 -10.50 -32.81
C THR A 255 1.50 -10.01 -31.63
N LEU A 256 1.36 -10.62 -30.45
CA LEU A 256 2.11 -10.21 -29.26
C LEU A 256 3.61 -10.41 -29.46
N ILE A 257 4.02 -11.55 -30.02
CA ILE A 257 5.42 -11.86 -30.34
C ILE A 257 5.98 -10.86 -31.37
N GLY A 258 5.21 -10.49 -32.39
CA GLY A 258 5.58 -9.44 -33.33
C GLY A 258 5.79 -8.08 -32.66
N VAL A 259 4.87 -7.66 -31.79
CA VAL A 259 5.00 -6.39 -31.04
C VAL A 259 6.22 -6.41 -30.11
N ILE A 260 6.48 -7.52 -29.43
CA ILE A 260 7.65 -7.67 -28.57
C ILE A 260 8.94 -7.53 -29.40
N ARG A 261 9.03 -8.25 -30.52
CA ARG A 261 10.19 -8.23 -31.41
C ARG A 261 10.45 -6.85 -32.01
N ASP A 262 9.40 -6.23 -32.55
CA ASP A 262 9.55 -5.07 -33.43
C ASP A 262 9.49 -3.74 -32.67
N GLN A 263 8.93 -3.72 -31.46
CA GLN A 263 8.71 -2.47 -30.70
C GLN A 263 9.28 -2.53 -29.29
N VAL A 264 8.90 -3.53 -28.49
CA VAL A 264 9.26 -3.57 -27.05
C VAL A 264 10.76 -3.82 -26.86
N ASN A 265 11.31 -4.87 -27.46
CA ASN A 265 12.72 -5.22 -27.33
C ASN A 265 13.65 -4.07 -27.79
N PRO A 266 13.47 -3.46 -28.99
CA PRO A 266 14.25 -2.31 -29.41
C PRO A 266 14.14 -1.12 -28.46
N ALA A 267 12.94 -0.84 -27.92
CA ALA A 267 12.75 0.25 -26.97
C ALA A 267 13.49 0.01 -25.65
N TYR A 268 13.50 -1.22 -25.14
CA TYR A 268 14.28 -1.60 -23.96
C TYR A 268 15.78 -1.49 -24.20
N LEU A 269 16.29 -1.92 -25.36
CA LEU A 269 17.71 -1.78 -25.71
C LEU A 269 18.10 -0.30 -25.87
N LYS A 270 17.23 0.53 -26.45
CA LYS A 270 17.43 1.99 -26.52
C LYS A 270 17.48 2.60 -25.12
N PHE A 271 16.54 2.23 -24.24
CA PHE A 271 16.49 2.68 -22.86
C PHE A 271 17.76 2.27 -22.10
N ALA A 272 18.18 1.00 -22.21
CA ALA A 272 19.38 0.49 -21.57
C ALA A 272 20.64 1.23 -22.05
N LYS A 273 20.75 1.48 -23.36
CA LYS A 273 21.83 2.27 -23.94
C LYS A 273 21.86 3.70 -23.38
N PHE A 274 20.72 4.37 -23.28
CA PHE A 274 20.63 5.69 -22.65
C PHE A 274 21.09 5.65 -21.18
N VAL A 275 20.58 4.67 -20.41
CA VAL A 275 20.98 4.53 -18.99
C VAL A 275 22.50 4.33 -18.89
N LYS A 276 23.07 3.46 -19.72
CA LYS A 276 24.48 3.11 -19.72
C LYS A 276 25.40 4.24 -20.14
N ASP A 277 25.07 4.92 -21.23
CA ASP A 277 25.99 5.83 -21.90
C ASP A 277 25.79 7.30 -21.46
N GLU A 278 24.57 7.68 -21.06
CA GLU A 278 24.24 9.07 -20.71
C GLU A 278 23.93 9.24 -19.21
N TYR A 279 23.13 8.36 -18.61
CA TYR A 279 22.58 8.57 -17.26
C TYR A 279 23.50 8.08 -16.13
N ALA A 280 23.85 6.79 -16.13
CA ALA A 280 24.67 6.14 -15.11
C ALA A 280 26.05 6.80 -14.93
N PRO A 281 26.75 7.29 -15.97
CA PRO A 281 28.01 8.01 -15.80
C PRO A 281 27.87 9.30 -14.97
N LYS A 282 26.67 9.88 -14.91
CA LYS A 282 26.36 11.06 -14.08
C LYS A 282 25.76 10.70 -12.71
N GLY A 283 25.58 9.41 -12.43
CA GLY A 283 25.06 8.94 -11.15
C GLY A 283 25.95 9.38 -9.99
N ARG A 284 25.34 9.72 -8.86
CA ARG A 284 26.08 10.12 -7.65
C ARG A 284 26.86 8.93 -7.07
N MET A 285 27.95 9.21 -6.35
CA MET A 285 28.79 8.17 -5.75
C MET A 285 28.39 7.87 -4.30
N GLU A 286 27.79 8.86 -3.63
CA GLU A 286 27.33 8.77 -2.27
C GLU A 286 26.14 7.80 -2.19
N PRO A 287 25.99 7.02 -1.10
CA PRO A 287 24.84 6.14 -0.94
C PRO A 287 23.58 6.90 -0.47
N GLY A 288 23.75 7.90 0.40
CA GLY A 288 22.63 8.56 1.08
C GLY A 288 21.99 9.71 0.32
N ILE A 289 20.66 9.87 0.47
CA ILE A 289 19.86 10.94 -0.15
C ILE A 289 20.29 12.36 0.27
N TRP A 290 21.05 12.47 1.37
CA TRP A 290 21.63 13.73 1.85
C TRP A 290 22.52 14.43 0.81
N SER A 291 23.07 13.66 -0.14
CA SER A 291 23.93 14.16 -1.22
C SER A 291 23.18 14.85 -2.37
N LEU A 292 21.85 14.74 -2.41
CA LEU A 292 21.03 15.45 -3.38
C LEU A 292 20.80 16.93 -2.96
N PRO A 293 20.42 17.81 -3.90
CA PRO A 293 19.84 19.11 -3.57
C PRO A 293 18.73 18.96 -2.53
N ASP A 294 18.72 19.78 -1.48
CA ASP A 294 17.78 19.68 -0.34
C ASP A 294 17.80 18.33 0.40
N GLY A 295 18.91 17.58 0.36
CA GLY A 295 19.00 16.21 0.86
C GLY A 295 18.52 16.00 2.30
N ALA A 296 18.82 16.93 3.22
CA ALA A 296 18.32 16.87 4.59
C ALA A 296 16.79 17.02 4.66
N ALA A 297 16.21 17.94 3.89
CA ALA A 297 14.76 18.14 3.84
C ALA A 297 14.05 16.96 3.16
N ARG A 298 14.66 16.37 2.12
CA ARG A 298 14.18 15.14 1.48
C ARG A 298 14.13 13.99 2.46
N TYR A 299 15.21 13.79 3.23
CA TYR A 299 15.27 12.71 4.20
C TYR A 299 14.26 12.91 5.33
N ALA A 300 14.14 14.13 5.86
CA ALA A 300 13.15 14.45 6.89
C ALA A 300 11.70 14.25 6.40
N ALA A 301 11.39 14.64 5.15
CA ALA A 301 10.08 14.41 4.56
C ALA A 301 9.78 12.91 4.37
N ALA A 302 10.75 12.14 3.88
CA ALA A 302 10.62 10.69 3.76
C ALA A 302 10.39 10.02 5.13
N VAL A 303 11.16 10.42 6.15
CA VAL A 303 10.99 9.94 7.53
C VAL A 303 9.59 10.24 8.07
N LYS A 304 9.10 11.47 7.88
CA LYS A 304 7.74 11.86 8.30
C LYS A 304 6.67 11.04 7.56
N SER A 305 6.80 10.89 6.25
CA SER A 305 5.86 10.12 5.41
C SER A 305 5.82 8.65 5.82
N SER A 306 6.99 8.03 6.07
CA SER A 306 7.08 6.61 6.39
C SER A 306 6.66 6.29 7.82
N THR A 307 7.00 7.16 8.79
CA THR A 307 6.71 6.92 10.21
C THR A 307 5.36 7.47 10.65
N THR A 308 4.82 8.45 9.94
CA THR A 308 3.63 9.23 10.32
C THR A 308 3.76 10.00 11.65
N THR A 309 4.99 10.11 12.17
CA THR A 309 5.32 10.84 13.40
C THR A 309 5.92 12.21 13.08
N ASN A 310 6.05 13.05 14.10
CA ASN A 310 6.86 14.28 14.02
C ASN A 310 8.28 14.09 14.57
N LEU A 311 8.71 12.85 14.82
CA LEU A 311 10.07 12.57 15.27
C LEU A 311 11.05 12.95 14.16
N THR A 312 12.15 13.57 14.57
CA THR A 312 13.27 13.89 13.69
C THR A 312 14.01 12.63 13.25
N PRO A 313 14.75 12.68 12.13
CA PRO A 313 15.61 11.56 11.73
C PRO A 313 16.60 11.14 12.81
N GLU A 314 17.12 12.09 13.61
CA GLU A 314 18.04 11.78 14.71
C GLU A 314 17.35 11.06 15.87
N GLU A 315 16.15 11.48 16.26
CA GLU A 315 15.39 10.77 17.31
C GLU A 315 15.08 9.33 16.91
N ILE A 316 14.72 9.10 15.65
CA ILE A 316 14.49 7.76 15.10
C ILE A 316 15.80 6.96 15.05
N HIS A 317 16.91 7.59 14.68
CA HIS A 317 18.23 6.94 14.74
C HIS A 317 18.56 6.46 16.16
N GLN A 318 18.36 7.31 17.16
CA GLN A 318 18.60 6.95 18.57
C GLN A 318 17.64 5.86 19.08
N ILE A 319 16.38 5.83 18.62
CA ILE A 319 15.48 4.70 18.89
C ILE A 319 16.05 3.42 18.29
N GLY A 320 16.48 3.46 17.03
CA GLY A 320 17.09 2.32 16.35
C GLY A 320 18.31 1.77 17.08
N LEU A 321 19.24 2.62 17.51
CA LEU A 321 20.42 2.19 18.28
C LEU A 321 20.05 1.48 19.59
N ARG A 322 19.02 1.96 20.30
CA ARG A 322 18.53 1.31 21.52
C ARG A 322 17.90 -0.06 21.23
N GLU A 323 17.11 -0.16 20.16
CA GLU A 323 16.49 -1.42 19.77
C GLU A 323 17.51 -2.45 19.29
N VAL A 324 18.54 -2.04 18.53
CA VAL A 324 19.68 -2.92 18.17
C VAL A 324 20.33 -3.48 19.43
N ALA A 325 20.69 -2.62 20.39
CA ALA A 325 21.33 -3.07 21.62
C ALA A 325 20.41 -3.99 22.46
N ARG A 326 19.09 -3.78 22.44
CA ARG A 326 18.12 -4.66 23.11
C ARG A 326 18.06 -6.03 22.44
N ILE A 327 17.93 -6.07 21.11
CA ILE A 327 17.80 -7.30 20.33
C ILE A 327 19.10 -8.12 20.39
N GLU A 328 20.27 -7.48 20.30
CA GLU A 328 21.56 -8.17 20.43
C GLU A 328 21.71 -8.86 21.79
N LYS A 329 21.21 -8.25 22.87
CA LYS A 329 21.19 -8.90 24.21
C LYS A 329 20.32 -10.15 24.21
N GLU A 330 19.16 -10.12 23.56
CA GLU A 330 18.29 -11.29 23.44
C GLU A 330 18.93 -12.40 22.59
N MET A 331 19.57 -12.02 21.47
CA MET A 331 20.31 -12.97 20.62
C MET A 331 21.51 -13.58 21.37
N MET A 332 22.19 -12.83 22.23
CA MET A 332 23.30 -13.34 23.03
C MET A 332 22.87 -14.43 24.03
N VAL A 333 21.65 -14.35 24.58
CA VAL A 333 21.09 -15.41 25.42
C VAL A 333 20.89 -16.70 24.62
N ILE A 334 20.42 -16.57 23.37
CA ILE A 334 20.26 -17.70 22.45
C ILE A 334 21.63 -18.28 22.06
N ALA A 335 22.58 -17.42 21.70
CA ALA A 335 23.95 -17.82 21.37
C ALA A 335 24.59 -18.65 22.49
N ALA A 336 24.45 -18.20 23.76
CA ALA A 336 24.95 -18.93 24.91
C ALA A 336 24.28 -20.31 25.08
N ARG A 337 22.96 -20.43 24.85
CA ARG A 337 22.24 -21.72 24.89
C ARG A 337 22.71 -22.68 23.80
N LEU A 338 23.09 -22.16 22.64
CA LEU A 338 23.66 -22.90 21.53
C LEU A 338 25.18 -23.18 21.70
N GLY A 339 25.78 -22.74 22.81
CA GLY A 339 27.20 -22.98 23.12
C GLY A 339 28.16 -22.00 22.45
N PHE A 340 27.67 -20.89 21.89
CA PHE A 340 28.50 -19.83 21.30
C PHE A 340 28.80 -18.74 22.32
N LYS A 341 30.02 -18.20 22.25
CA LYS A 341 30.49 -17.15 23.17
C LYS A 341 29.99 -15.75 22.78
N ASP A 342 29.70 -15.54 21.50
CA ASP A 342 29.30 -14.25 20.93
C ASP A 342 28.50 -14.43 19.63
N LEU A 343 27.81 -13.38 19.19
CA LEU A 343 27.05 -13.39 17.93
C LEU A 343 27.95 -13.62 16.71
N LYS A 344 29.22 -13.19 16.76
CA LYS A 344 30.17 -13.37 15.66
C LYS A 344 30.44 -14.86 15.40
N THR A 345 30.67 -15.63 16.45
CA THR A 345 30.91 -17.08 16.37
C THR A 345 29.64 -17.84 16.03
N LEU A 346 28.48 -17.45 16.56
CA LEU A 346 27.18 -17.98 16.12
C LEU A 346 26.96 -17.75 14.62
N ASN A 347 27.09 -16.51 14.15
CA ASN A 347 26.92 -16.18 12.73
C ASN A 347 27.88 -16.95 11.84
N ALA A 348 29.16 -17.07 12.23
CA ALA A 348 30.14 -17.85 11.47
C ALA A 348 29.81 -19.35 11.41
N ALA A 349 29.13 -19.90 12.42
CA ALA A 349 28.64 -21.27 12.40
C ALA A 349 27.40 -21.41 11.51
N ILE A 350 26.46 -20.45 11.58
CA ILE A 350 25.29 -20.40 10.69
C ILE A 350 25.70 -20.38 9.22
N GLU A 351 26.70 -19.56 8.85
CA GLU A 351 27.20 -19.50 7.47
C GLU A 351 27.79 -20.83 6.98
N LYS A 352 28.29 -21.68 7.89
CA LYS A 352 28.98 -22.93 7.54
C LYS A 352 28.12 -24.18 7.66
N ASP A 353 26.99 -24.12 8.36
CA ASP A 353 26.14 -25.30 8.57
C ASP A 353 25.22 -25.52 7.36
N PRO A 354 25.48 -26.52 6.49
CA PRO A 354 24.66 -26.75 5.31
C PRO A 354 23.19 -27.08 5.62
N LYS A 355 22.84 -27.46 6.86
CA LYS A 355 21.45 -27.68 7.27
C LYS A 355 20.66 -26.38 7.39
N LEU A 356 21.35 -25.26 7.59
CA LEU A 356 20.74 -23.93 7.68
C LEU A 356 20.66 -23.23 6.32
N HIS A 357 21.04 -23.92 5.23
CA HIS A 357 20.94 -23.42 3.86
C HIS A 357 20.10 -24.36 2.99
N PRO A 358 19.12 -23.84 2.22
CA PRO A 358 18.41 -24.60 1.22
C PRO A 358 19.36 -25.15 0.12
N GLN A 359 19.07 -26.35 -0.33
CA GLN A 359 19.81 -27.07 -1.37
C GLN A 359 19.22 -26.84 -2.77
N SER A 360 17.97 -26.37 -2.85
CA SER A 360 17.29 -26.13 -4.13
C SER A 360 16.29 -24.97 -4.03
N ARG A 361 15.89 -24.45 -5.20
CA ARG A 361 14.83 -23.45 -5.32
C ARG A 361 13.50 -23.97 -4.77
N GLU A 362 13.17 -25.21 -5.09
CA GLU A 362 11.91 -25.84 -4.65
C GLU A 362 11.87 -26.00 -3.13
N GLN A 363 13.00 -26.37 -2.51
CA GLN A 363 13.07 -26.48 -1.05
C GLN A 363 12.71 -25.16 -0.36
N ILE A 364 13.12 -24.02 -0.92
CA ILE A 364 12.74 -22.70 -0.39
C ILE A 364 11.21 -22.55 -0.44
N LEU A 365 10.59 -22.83 -1.59
CA LEU A 365 9.14 -22.70 -1.76
C LEU A 365 8.38 -23.64 -0.81
N GLU A 366 8.85 -24.89 -0.65
CA GLU A 366 8.27 -25.86 0.28
C GLU A 366 8.34 -25.40 1.74
N ILE A 367 9.46 -24.82 2.17
CA ILE A 367 9.62 -24.26 3.52
C ILE A 367 8.56 -23.16 3.77
N TYR A 368 8.45 -22.18 2.88
CA TYR A 368 7.44 -21.12 3.01
C TYR A 368 6.01 -21.68 3.01
N ARG A 369 5.69 -22.62 2.12
CA ARG A 369 4.36 -23.26 2.07
C ARG A 369 4.05 -23.99 3.39
N GLY A 370 5.03 -24.67 3.97
CA GLY A 370 4.90 -25.36 5.26
C GLY A 370 4.57 -24.41 6.41
N TYR A 371 5.30 -23.29 6.52
CA TYR A 371 5.02 -22.30 7.56
C TYR A 371 3.65 -21.62 7.39
N VAL A 372 3.31 -21.24 6.16
CA VAL A 372 1.98 -20.67 5.85
C VAL A 372 0.86 -21.64 6.22
N GLU A 373 0.97 -22.91 5.84
CA GLU A 373 -0.05 -23.92 6.16
C GLU A 373 -0.16 -24.18 7.68
N THR A 374 0.96 -24.18 8.39
CA THR A 374 0.97 -24.37 9.84
C THR A 374 0.28 -23.20 10.55
N MET A 375 0.64 -21.96 10.20
CA MET A 375 0.00 -20.77 10.78
C MET A 375 -1.48 -20.68 10.39
N ARG A 376 -1.86 -21.09 9.18
CA ARG A 376 -3.26 -21.10 8.70
C ARG A 376 -4.19 -21.83 9.66
N ARG A 377 -3.73 -22.90 10.30
CA ARG A 377 -4.51 -23.70 11.26
C ARG A 377 -4.71 -22.99 12.60
N GLU A 378 -3.82 -22.07 12.95
CA GLU A 378 -3.91 -21.26 14.17
C GLU A 378 -4.76 -20.00 13.98
N MET A 379 -4.85 -19.48 12.75
CA MET A 379 -5.57 -18.24 12.42
C MET A 379 -6.96 -18.10 13.05
N PRO A 380 -7.87 -19.09 13.02
CA PRO A 380 -9.21 -18.95 13.62
C PRO A 380 -9.20 -18.79 15.15
N LYS A 381 -8.12 -19.19 15.83
CA LYS A 381 -7.96 -19.01 17.28
C LYS A 381 -7.47 -17.61 17.64
N LEU A 382 -6.80 -16.93 16.69
CA LEU A 382 -6.11 -15.66 16.91
C LEU A 382 -6.96 -14.45 16.48
N PHE A 383 -7.78 -14.61 15.43
CA PHE A 383 -8.49 -13.49 14.82
C PHE A 383 -9.98 -13.79 14.65
N GLY A 384 -10.83 -12.86 15.10
CA GLY A 384 -12.28 -12.93 14.91
C GLY A 384 -12.75 -12.65 13.48
N ARG A 385 -11.86 -12.19 12.59
CA ARG A 385 -12.11 -11.99 11.17
C ARG A 385 -10.91 -12.49 10.37
N LEU A 386 -11.19 -13.31 9.36
CA LEU A 386 -10.21 -13.81 8.40
C LEU A 386 -10.55 -13.27 7.01
N PRO A 387 -9.56 -13.14 6.12
CA PRO A 387 -9.80 -12.68 4.76
C PRO A 387 -10.50 -13.78 3.96
N LYS A 388 -11.34 -13.36 3.03
CA LYS A 388 -11.93 -14.24 2.01
C LYS A 388 -10.91 -14.60 0.95
N ALA A 389 -10.05 -13.65 0.58
CA ALA A 389 -8.95 -13.90 -0.36
C ALA A 389 -7.99 -14.95 0.21
N SER A 390 -7.52 -15.87 -0.63
CA SER A 390 -6.45 -16.81 -0.27
C SER A 390 -5.07 -16.22 -0.52
N VAL A 391 -4.04 -16.88 0.01
CA VAL A 391 -2.62 -16.57 -0.24
C VAL A 391 -1.87 -17.79 -0.70
N GLU A 392 -1.02 -17.61 -1.70
CA GLU A 392 -0.17 -18.65 -2.30
C GLU A 392 1.30 -18.23 -2.29
N VAL A 393 2.20 -19.21 -2.21
CA VAL A 393 3.64 -18.98 -2.34
C VAL A 393 4.06 -19.15 -3.80
N LYS A 394 4.66 -18.11 -4.37
CA LYS A 394 5.17 -18.09 -5.74
C LYS A 394 6.64 -17.71 -5.79
N GLN A 395 7.30 -18.12 -6.85
CA GLN A 395 8.66 -17.70 -7.11
C GLN A 395 8.68 -16.26 -7.67
N THR A 396 9.62 -15.44 -7.22
CA THR A 396 9.93 -14.16 -7.85
C THR A 396 10.30 -14.35 -9.34
N GLU A 397 9.91 -13.39 -10.18
CA GLU A 397 10.11 -13.44 -11.61
C GLU A 397 11.59 -13.41 -11.97
N ALA A 398 12.03 -14.35 -12.81
CA ALA A 398 13.44 -14.58 -13.12
C ALA A 398 14.18 -13.33 -13.64
N PHE A 399 13.50 -12.44 -14.36
CA PHE A 399 14.12 -11.25 -14.95
C PHE A 399 14.56 -10.18 -13.93
N ARG A 400 13.99 -10.20 -12.71
CA ARG A 400 14.33 -9.27 -11.61
C ARG A 400 14.84 -9.95 -10.36
N GLU A 401 14.75 -11.29 -10.29
CA GLU A 401 15.02 -12.07 -9.08
C GLU A 401 16.42 -11.80 -8.49
N ALA A 402 17.44 -11.60 -9.33
CA ALA A 402 18.81 -11.35 -8.88
C ALA A 402 18.96 -10.11 -7.97
N GLU A 403 18.07 -9.13 -8.10
CA GLU A 403 18.10 -7.87 -7.35
C GLU A 403 16.90 -7.70 -6.41
N ALA A 404 16.02 -8.71 -6.35
CA ALA A 404 14.84 -8.69 -5.49
C ALA A 404 15.17 -9.04 -4.03
N SER A 405 14.29 -8.63 -3.11
CA SER A 405 14.35 -8.99 -1.69
C SER A 405 14.24 -10.51 -1.46
N GLY A 406 14.35 -10.95 -0.20
CA GLY A 406 14.20 -12.35 0.18
C GLY A 406 12.80 -12.91 -0.15
N ALA A 407 11.79 -12.14 0.20
CA ALA A 407 10.41 -12.30 -0.22
C ALA A 407 9.72 -10.92 -0.28
N GLU A 408 8.53 -10.87 -0.87
CA GLU A 408 7.63 -9.72 -0.86
C GLU A 408 6.17 -10.20 -1.00
N TYR A 409 5.22 -9.45 -0.44
CA TYR A 409 3.80 -9.70 -0.59
C TYR A 409 3.19 -8.91 -1.75
N ASN A 410 2.50 -9.61 -2.63
CA ASN A 410 1.70 -9.07 -3.71
C ASN A 410 0.22 -9.27 -3.42
N GLN A 411 -0.53 -8.17 -3.34
CA GLN A 411 -1.95 -8.23 -3.00
C GLN A 411 -2.83 -8.87 -4.09
N GLY A 412 -3.85 -9.60 -3.63
CA GLY A 412 -4.92 -10.12 -4.48
C GLY A 412 -5.84 -9.03 -5.03
N THR A 413 -6.85 -9.44 -5.77
CA THR A 413 -7.94 -8.53 -6.15
C THR A 413 -8.93 -8.38 -4.99
N PRO A 414 -9.63 -7.24 -4.87
CA PRO A 414 -10.61 -7.01 -3.79
C PRO A 414 -11.76 -8.02 -3.78
N ASP A 415 -12.09 -8.62 -4.93
CA ASP A 415 -13.13 -9.65 -5.07
C ASP A 415 -12.63 -11.08 -4.77
N GLY A 416 -11.32 -11.26 -4.53
CA GLY A 416 -10.69 -12.55 -4.27
C GLY A 416 -10.50 -13.45 -5.51
N SER A 417 -10.81 -12.96 -6.72
CA SER A 417 -10.63 -13.74 -7.96
C SER A 417 -9.15 -14.03 -8.28
N ARG A 418 -8.24 -13.15 -7.85
CA ARG A 418 -6.79 -13.39 -7.79
C ARG A 418 -6.36 -13.46 -6.32
N PRO A 419 -5.69 -14.53 -5.87
CA PRO A 419 -5.17 -14.62 -4.51
C PRO A 419 -4.01 -13.63 -4.30
N GLY A 420 -3.67 -13.37 -3.04
CA GLY A 420 -2.41 -12.76 -2.70
C GLY A 420 -1.24 -13.72 -2.95
N TYR A 421 -0.06 -13.19 -3.24
CA TYR A 421 1.15 -13.98 -3.45
C TYR A 421 2.25 -13.57 -2.49
N ILE A 422 2.83 -14.55 -1.80
CA ILE A 422 4.16 -14.39 -1.19
C ILE A 422 5.15 -14.73 -2.30
N MET A 423 5.75 -13.70 -2.89
CA MET A 423 6.78 -13.86 -3.91
C MET A 423 8.10 -14.12 -3.23
N VAL A 424 8.64 -15.32 -3.38
CA VAL A 424 9.86 -15.77 -2.73
C VAL A 424 10.98 -15.78 -3.75
N ASN A 425 12.05 -15.07 -3.44
CA ASN A 425 13.26 -15.09 -4.22
C ASN A 425 14.00 -16.39 -3.93
N THR A 426 14.22 -17.20 -4.97
CA THR A 426 14.86 -18.51 -4.86
C THR A 426 16.21 -18.56 -5.57
N SER A 427 16.73 -17.41 -6.03
CA SER A 427 18.08 -17.32 -6.59
C SER A 427 19.13 -17.71 -5.56
N ASN A 428 20.22 -18.35 -6.03
CA ASN A 428 21.35 -18.78 -5.20
C ASN A 428 20.91 -19.48 -3.90
N PRO A 429 20.18 -20.61 -3.98
CA PRO A 429 19.52 -21.21 -2.83
C PRO A 429 20.48 -21.52 -1.67
N THR A 430 21.70 -21.95 -1.97
CA THR A 430 22.72 -22.30 -0.99
C THR A 430 23.38 -21.10 -0.29
N SER A 431 23.10 -19.87 -0.73
CA SER A 431 23.51 -18.65 -0.03
C SER A 431 22.40 -18.05 0.84
N ARG A 432 21.22 -18.70 0.91
CA ARG A 432 20.07 -18.26 1.71
C ARG A 432 20.01 -19.04 2.99
N LYS A 433 19.43 -18.43 4.02
CA LYS A 433 19.30 -19.06 5.34
C LYS A 433 17.88 -19.51 5.58
N THR A 434 17.70 -20.72 6.09
CA THR A 434 16.38 -21.25 6.48
C THR A 434 15.82 -20.55 7.72
N ILE A 435 16.70 -20.10 8.64
CA ILE A 435 16.34 -19.51 9.94
C ILE A 435 15.48 -18.24 9.85
N THR A 436 15.53 -17.51 8.74
CA THR A 436 14.72 -16.30 8.54
C THR A 436 13.38 -16.60 7.85
N MET A 437 13.18 -17.81 7.31
CA MET A 437 12.03 -18.11 6.46
C MET A 437 10.73 -18.23 7.25
N GLU A 438 10.77 -18.69 8.49
CA GLU A 438 9.57 -18.76 9.34
C GLU A 438 9.01 -17.37 9.63
N SER A 439 9.86 -16.45 10.11
CA SER A 439 9.42 -15.08 10.40
C SER A 439 8.99 -14.35 9.13
N THR A 440 9.72 -14.53 8.03
CA THR A 440 9.36 -13.91 6.74
C THR A 440 8.04 -14.46 6.20
N ALA A 441 7.74 -15.76 6.37
CA ALA A 441 6.46 -16.33 5.96
C ALA A 441 5.28 -15.73 6.75
N TYR A 442 5.48 -15.42 8.03
CA TYR A 442 4.48 -14.74 8.85
C TYR A 442 4.35 -13.26 8.51
N HIS A 443 5.47 -12.60 8.21
CA HIS A 443 5.54 -11.20 7.80
C HIS A 443 4.78 -10.96 6.48
N GLU A 444 5.15 -11.68 5.42
CA GLU A 444 4.59 -11.50 4.08
C GLU A 444 3.21 -12.15 3.94
N GLY A 445 2.99 -13.25 4.65
CA GLY A 445 1.78 -14.05 4.56
C GLY A 445 0.81 -13.76 5.70
N ILE A 446 0.57 -14.81 6.48
CA ILE A 446 -0.36 -14.80 7.60
C ILE A 446 0.43 -15.01 8.89
N PRO A 447 0.18 -14.23 9.97
CA PRO A 447 -0.86 -13.20 10.09
C PRO A 447 -0.46 -11.80 9.61
N GLY A 448 0.65 -11.63 8.88
CA GLY A 448 1.16 -10.32 8.44
C GLY A 448 0.41 -9.67 7.28
N HIS A 449 1.14 -9.28 6.22
CA HIS A 449 0.61 -8.46 5.13
C HIS A 449 -0.65 -9.03 4.49
N HIS A 450 -0.71 -10.33 4.22
CA HIS A 450 -1.89 -10.92 3.59
C HIS A 450 -3.15 -10.72 4.43
N LEU A 451 -3.08 -10.99 5.75
CA LEU A 451 -4.22 -10.81 6.64
C LEU A 451 -4.67 -9.34 6.66
N GLN A 452 -3.73 -8.43 6.92
CA GLN A 452 -4.01 -7.02 7.10
C GLN A 452 -4.58 -6.38 5.84
N ILE A 453 -3.88 -6.53 4.71
CA ILE A 453 -4.25 -5.89 3.45
C ILE A 453 -5.55 -6.48 2.91
N SER A 454 -5.72 -7.80 2.95
CA SER A 454 -6.94 -8.42 2.42
C SER A 454 -8.16 -8.05 3.26
N ILE A 455 -8.06 -7.99 4.60
CA ILE A 455 -9.15 -7.48 5.43
C ILE A 455 -9.46 -6.03 5.09
N GLN A 456 -8.45 -5.17 4.94
CA GLN A 456 -8.62 -3.77 4.57
C GLN A 456 -9.38 -3.60 3.26
N GLN A 457 -9.06 -4.39 2.23
CA GLN A 457 -9.75 -4.39 0.94
C GLN A 457 -11.20 -4.88 1.05
N GLU A 458 -11.48 -5.82 1.96
CA GLU A 458 -12.79 -6.44 2.15
C GLU A 458 -13.73 -5.67 3.11
N LEU A 459 -13.33 -4.50 3.63
CA LEU A 459 -14.16 -3.69 4.53
C LEU A 459 -15.14 -2.82 3.73
N PRO A 460 -16.44 -3.17 3.65
CA PRO A 460 -17.39 -2.48 2.77
C PRO A 460 -17.76 -1.06 3.26
N THR A 461 -17.49 -0.76 4.53
CA THR A 461 -17.75 0.55 5.13
C THR A 461 -16.67 1.58 4.84
N LEU A 462 -15.50 1.14 4.32
CA LEU A 462 -14.43 2.03 3.95
C LEU A 462 -14.60 2.52 2.51
N PRO A 463 -14.35 3.81 2.21
CA PRO A 463 -14.27 4.27 0.84
C PRO A 463 -13.07 3.62 0.12
N PRO A 464 -13.12 3.48 -1.23
CA PRO A 464 -12.08 2.76 -1.98
C PRO A 464 -10.64 3.24 -1.73
N PHE A 465 -10.42 4.55 -1.59
CA PHE A 465 -9.07 5.07 -1.30
C PHE A 465 -8.51 4.58 0.06
N ARG A 466 -9.37 4.26 1.02
CA ARG A 466 -8.97 3.62 2.30
C ARG A 466 -8.89 2.11 2.20
N GLN A 467 -9.69 1.47 1.35
CA GLN A 467 -9.57 0.04 1.08
C GLN A 467 -8.25 -0.31 0.39
N GLN A 468 -7.74 0.60 -0.45
CA GLN A 468 -6.55 0.36 -1.29
C GLN A 468 -5.35 1.25 -0.94
N GLY A 469 -5.49 2.14 0.04
CA GLY A 469 -4.42 3.00 0.54
C GLY A 469 -3.54 2.30 1.57
N GLY A 470 -2.48 2.96 2.03
CA GLY A 470 -1.58 2.40 3.03
C GLY A 470 -0.74 3.47 3.72
N ASN A 471 -0.32 3.17 4.95
CA ASN A 471 0.70 3.94 5.67
C ASN A 471 1.83 2.97 6.02
N THR A 472 3.07 3.26 5.62
CA THR A 472 4.21 2.35 5.81
C THR A 472 4.34 1.90 7.27
N ALA A 473 4.33 2.83 8.24
CA ALA A 473 4.39 2.48 9.66
C ALA A 473 3.30 1.51 10.12
N TYR A 474 2.08 1.61 9.59
CA TYR A 474 0.99 0.70 9.95
C TYR A 474 1.14 -0.66 9.28
N VAL A 475 1.42 -0.69 7.98
CA VAL A 475 1.52 -1.92 7.18
C VAL A 475 2.74 -2.74 7.61
N GLU A 476 3.92 -2.13 7.67
CA GLU A 476 5.17 -2.78 8.09
C GLU A 476 5.19 -3.05 9.60
N GLY A 477 4.63 -2.13 10.39
CA GLY A 477 4.49 -2.32 11.84
C GLY A 477 3.60 -3.51 12.19
N TRP A 478 2.52 -3.73 11.43
CA TRP A 478 1.67 -4.91 11.56
C TRP A 478 2.41 -6.21 11.22
N ALA A 479 3.19 -6.20 10.13
CA ALA A 479 3.95 -7.36 9.70
C ALA A 479 5.05 -7.73 10.73
N LEU A 480 5.79 -6.75 11.25
CA LEU A 480 6.74 -6.95 12.35
C LEU A 480 6.07 -7.41 13.65
N TYR A 481 4.88 -6.88 13.97
CA TYR A 481 4.08 -7.38 15.09
C TYR A 481 3.71 -8.86 14.89
N SER A 482 3.34 -9.24 13.67
CA SER A 482 2.94 -10.61 13.32
C SER A 482 4.09 -11.61 13.47
N GLU A 483 5.32 -11.20 13.16
CA GLU A 483 6.51 -12.00 13.46
C GLU A 483 6.63 -12.30 14.96
N ARG A 484 6.47 -11.28 15.80
CA ARG A 484 6.50 -11.44 17.26
C ARG A 484 5.34 -12.29 17.78
N LEU A 485 4.14 -12.11 17.22
CA LEU A 485 2.95 -12.90 17.59
C LEU A 485 3.21 -14.40 17.41
N GLY A 486 3.93 -14.80 16.35
CA GLY A 486 4.36 -16.20 16.16
C GLY A 486 5.04 -16.77 17.41
N LYS A 487 5.95 -16.01 18.03
CA LYS A 487 6.66 -16.42 19.26
C LYS A 487 5.71 -16.55 20.44
N GLU A 488 4.78 -15.61 20.59
CA GLU A 488 3.83 -15.56 21.71
C GLU A 488 2.85 -16.74 21.71
N ILE A 489 2.54 -17.28 20.52
CA ILE A 489 1.66 -18.45 20.36
C ILE A 489 2.43 -19.77 20.25
N GLY A 490 3.75 -19.72 20.44
CA GLY A 490 4.60 -20.90 20.58
C GLY A 490 5.29 -21.38 19.31
N PHE A 491 5.39 -20.58 18.25
CA PHE A 491 6.28 -20.84 17.11
C PHE A 491 7.75 -20.50 17.45
N TYR A 492 8.66 -20.68 16.49
CA TYR A 492 10.12 -20.55 16.68
C TYR A 492 10.66 -21.49 17.77
N LYS A 493 10.39 -22.78 17.61
CA LYS A 493 10.84 -23.82 18.56
C LYS A 493 12.33 -24.12 18.45
N ASP A 494 12.88 -23.98 17.25
CA ASP A 494 14.31 -24.07 17.03
C ASP A 494 14.98 -22.82 17.63
N PRO A 495 16.01 -22.95 18.47
CA PRO A 495 16.78 -21.80 18.93
C PRO A 495 17.53 -21.06 17.81
N TYR A 496 17.73 -21.67 16.63
CA TYR A 496 18.43 -21.05 15.49
C TYR A 496 17.64 -19.97 14.74
#